data_AF-A0A1U8HQ82-F1
#
_entry.id   AF-A0A1U8HQ82-F1
#
_cell.length_a   1.000
_cell.length_b   1.000
_cell.length_c   1.000
_cell.angle_alpha   90.00
_cell.angle_beta   90.00
_cell.angle_gamma   90.00
#
_symmetry.space_group_name_H-M   'P 1'
#
loop_
_entity.id
_entity.type
_entity.pdbx_description
1 polymer ?
#
loop_
_entity_poly.entity_id
_entity_poly.type
_entity_poly.pdbx_seq_one_letter_code
_entity_poly.pdbx_strand_id
1 'polypeptide(L)'
;MKELQSSKGQVSIIFHMQKIFPDEWKNFLERMGYQNFNELIDDGKEEEIRKKFNELIDDGKEEEIRKWASFRGQTLSRTVRGIMYYRQALKLQALLEMPEYKDVLEDVNVFERNNPKSSAELDALVDMKFTYVVSCQMFGSHKSSGDPRAEDVKDLMIRYPALRVAYIEEKEEIIGDKPQKVYFSILAKAVGTFDQVLSQSSFLNIIRLMLN
;
A
#
# COMPACT_ATOMS: atom_id res chain seq x y z
N MET A 1 -12.84 0.86 11.38
CA MET A 1 -13.91 1.24 12.36
C MET A 1 -13.45 2.13 13.53
N LYS A 2 -12.62 1.72 14.51
CA LYS A 2 -12.26 2.58 15.68
C LYS A 2 -11.35 3.78 15.38
N GLU A 3 -10.55 3.72 14.32
CA GLU A 3 -9.58 4.79 13.97
C GLU A 3 -10.20 5.97 13.21
N LEU A 4 -11.30 5.75 12.47
CA LEU A 4 -11.97 6.83 11.72
C LEU A 4 -12.81 7.75 12.60
N GLN A 5 -13.31 7.27 13.74
CA GLN A 5 -14.18 8.03 14.65
C GLN A 5 -13.59 8.25 16.05
N SER A 6 -12.38 7.74 16.32
CA SER A 6 -11.63 7.82 17.58
C SER A 6 -12.45 7.62 18.86
N SER A 7 -12.33 6.42 19.45
CA SER A 7 -12.47 6.26 20.89
C SER A 7 -11.10 6.43 21.56
N LYS A 8 -10.92 7.54 22.30
CA LYS A 8 -9.80 7.87 23.22
C LYS A 8 -8.55 8.48 22.57
N GLY A 9 -8.49 9.81 22.53
CA GLY A 9 -7.26 10.61 22.48
C GLY A 9 -6.57 10.76 21.12
N GLN A 10 -7.00 10.04 20.10
CA GLN A 10 -6.46 10.16 18.73
C GLN A 10 -7.33 11.11 17.89
N VAL A 11 -6.70 11.91 17.04
CA VAL A 11 -7.39 12.77 16.08
C VAL A 11 -7.91 11.90 14.93
N SER A 12 -9.19 12.02 14.57
CA SER A 12 -9.77 11.29 13.41
C SER A 12 -9.00 11.61 12.13
N ILE A 13 -8.83 10.61 11.25
CA ILE A 13 -8.22 10.78 9.92
C ILE A 13 -8.92 11.90 9.12
N ILE A 14 -10.24 11.99 9.22
CA ILE A 14 -11.03 13.01 8.52
C ILE A 14 -10.72 14.39 9.09
N PHE A 15 -10.72 14.53 10.42
CA PHE A 15 -10.36 15.79 11.06
C PHE A 15 -8.93 16.21 10.71
N HIS A 16 -7.99 15.27 10.69
CA HIS A 16 -6.61 15.51 10.27
C HIS A 16 -6.56 16.02 8.82
N MET A 17 -7.28 15.37 7.90
CA MET A 17 -7.38 15.79 6.50
C MET A 17 -7.95 17.20 6.36
N GLN A 18 -9.06 17.51 7.03
CA GLN A 18 -9.70 18.83 6.97
C GLN A 18 -8.80 19.94 7.53
N LYS A 19 -8.08 19.67 8.61
CA LYS A 19 -7.25 20.70 9.28
C LYS A 19 -5.90 20.91 8.62
N ILE A 20 -5.24 19.84 8.16
CA ILE A 20 -3.88 19.92 7.63
C ILE A 20 -3.87 20.04 6.10
N PHE A 21 -4.86 19.45 5.42
CA PHE A 21 -4.93 19.42 3.95
C PHE A 21 -6.34 19.75 3.43
N PRO A 22 -6.87 20.96 3.69
CA PRO A 22 -8.24 21.34 3.32
C PRO A 22 -8.51 21.24 1.81
N ASP A 23 -7.55 21.67 0.98
CA ASP A 23 -7.67 21.59 -0.48
C ASP A 23 -7.71 20.13 -0.97
N GLU A 24 -6.92 19.25 -0.36
CA GLU A 24 -6.92 17.83 -0.69
C GLU A 24 -8.19 17.13 -0.24
N TRP A 25 -8.79 17.59 0.87
CA TRP A 25 -10.09 17.13 1.32
C TRP A 25 -11.19 17.52 0.32
N LYS A 26 -11.17 18.76 -0.17
CA LYS A 26 -12.08 19.23 -1.23
C LYS A 26 -11.92 18.40 -2.52
N ASN A 27 -10.69 18.17 -2.96
CA ASN A 27 -10.39 17.36 -4.15
C ASN A 27 -10.87 15.91 -3.99
N PHE A 28 -10.73 15.34 -2.78
CA PHE A 28 -11.24 14.00 -2.48
C PHE A 28 -12.76 13.95 -2.63
N LEU A 29 -13.47 14.89 -2.00
CA LEU A 29 -14.93 14.96 -2.06
C LEU A 29 -15.43 15.13 -3.50
N GLU A 30 -14.77 15.98 -4.28
CA GLU A 30 -15.10 16.17 -5.69
C GLU A 30 -15.01 14.86 -6.49
N ARG A 31 -13.90 14.13 -6.33
CA ARG A 31 -13.66 12.85 -7.01
C ARG A 31 -14.61 11.75 -6.59
N MET A 32 -15.09 11.78 -5.36
CA MET A 32 -16.05 10.81 -4.84
C MET A 32 -17.50 11.19 -5.17
N GLY A 33 -17.76 12.38 -5.73
CA GLY A 33 -19.11 12.86 -6.06
C GLY A 33 -19.84 13.59 -4.93
N TYR A 34 -19.15 13.99 -3.86
CA TYR A 34 -19.71 14.66 -2.67
C TYR A 34 -19.38 16.16 -2.64
N GLN A 35 -19.51 16.83 -3.78
CA GLN A 35 -19.09 18.24 -3.95
C GLN A 35 -19.83 19.19 -2.99
N ASN A 36 -21.11 18.91 -2.76
CA ASN A 36 -22.02 19.63 -1.86
C ASN A 36 -21.68 19.45 -0.36
N PHE A 37 -20.61 18.73 -0.03
CA PHE A 37 -20.16 18.54 1.34
C PHE A 37 -19.32 19.73 1.85
N ASN A 38 -18.62 20.44 0.96
CA ASN A 38 -17.80 21.59 1.34
C ASN A 38 -18.65 22.74 1.87
N GLU A 39 -19.82 22.99 1.29
CA GLU A 39 -20.76 24.03 1.72
C GLU A 39 -21.25 23.82 3.17
N LEU A 40 -21.35 22.57 3.62
CA LEU A 40 -21.77 22.23 4.98
C LEU A 40 -20.65 22.39 6.02
N ILE A 41 -19.39 22.32 5.60
CA ILE A 41 -18.23 22.52 6.48
C ILE A 41 -18.12 24.01 6.87
N ASP A 42 -18.40 24.91 5.92
CA ASP A 42 -18.37 26.36 6.16
C ASP A 42 -19.53 26.84 7.05
N ASP A 43 -20.67 26.15 7.02
CA ASP A 43 -21.86 26.44 7.84
C ASP A 43 -21.73 26.05 9.34
N GLY A 44 -20.67 25.33 9.73
CA GLY A 44 -20.40 24.98 11.13
C GLY A 44 -21.38 23.97 11.76
N LYS A 45 -22.18 23.25 10.97
CA LYS A 45 -23.18 22.27 11.45
C LYS A 45 -22.55 20.90 11.71
N GLU A 46 -21.83 20.78 12.82
CA GLU A 46 -21.03 19.60 13.19
C GLU A 46 -21.83 18.28 13.21
N GLU A 47 -23.10 18.30 13.61
CA GLU A 47 -23.98 17.11 13.63
C GLU A 47 -24.33 16.62 12.21
N GLU A 48 -24.56 17.54 11.27
CA GLU A 48 -24.89 17.24 9.87
C GLU A 48 -23.66 16.74 9.11
N ILE A 49 -22.49 17.32 9.40
CA ILE A 49 -21.19 16.87 8.93
C ILE A 49 -20.92 15.43 9.39
N ARG A 50 -21.16 15.11 10.69
CA ARG A 50 -20.99 13.75 11.22
C ARG A 50 -21.92 12.75 10.53
N LYS A 51 -23.16 13.14 10.25
CA LYS A 51 -24.13 12.29 9.57
C LYS A 51 -23.66 11.94 8.14
N LYS A 52 -23.25 12.93 7.34
CA LYS A 52 -22.77 12.65 6.00
C LYS A 52 -21.43 11.90 5.98
N PHE A 53 -20.59 12.02 7.01
CA PHE A 53 -19.42 11.14 7.14
C PHE A 53 -19.80 9.69 7.36
N ASN A 54 -20.84 9.43 8.16
CA ASN A 54 -21.36 8.07 8.30
C ASN A 54 -21.89 7.55 6.95
N GLU A 55 -22.60 8.37 6.19
CA GLU A 55 -23.05 8.02 4.82
C GLU A 55 -21.87 7.66 3.90
N LEU A 56 -20.77 8.44 3.91
CA LEU A 56 -19.56 8.11 3.16
C LEU A 56 -18.95 6.76 3.56
N ILE A 57 -18.94 6.45 4.85
CA ILE A 57 -18.43 5.18 5.37
C ILE A 57 -19.36 4.03 4.97
N ASP A 58 -20.67 4.22 5.09
CA ASP A 58 -21.71 3.25 4.70
C ASP A 58 -21.70 2.98 3.19
N ASP A 59 -21.38 3.98 2.37
CA ASP A 59 -21.14 3.88 0.92
C ASP A 59 -19.80 3.18 0.57
N GLY A 60 -19.09 2.66 1.57
CA GLY A 60 -17.85 1.90 1.40
C GLY A 60 -16.62 2.75 1.07
N LYS A 61 -16.65 4.07 1.32
CA LYS A 61 -15.52 4.98 1.01
C LYS A 61 -14.43 5.01 2.09
N GLU A 62 -14.58 4.27 3.18
CA GLU A 62 -13.58 4.19 4.27
C GLU A 62 -12.18 3.89 3.73
N GLU A 63 -12.03 2.91 2.83
CA GLU A 63 -10.71 2.54 2.29
C GLU A 63 -10.11 3.68 1.45
N GLU A 64 -10.93 4.37 0.65
CA GLU A 64 -10.48 5.50 -0.17
C GLU A 64 -10.06 6.70 0.69
N ILE A 65 -10.78 6.98 1.78
CA ILE A 65 -10.40 8.02 2.76
C ILE A 65 -9.05 7.67 3.40
N ARG A 66 -8.88 6.42 3.86
CA ARG A 66 -7.62 5.95 4.47
C ARG A 66 -6.46 6.07 3.48
N LYS A 67 -6.65 5.63 2.23
CA LYS A 67 -5.64 5.75 1.16
C LYS A 67 -5.29 7.21 0.91
N TRP A 68 -6.29 8.07 0.73
CA TRP A 68 -6.09 9.49 0.43
C TRP A 68 -5.27 10.15 1.53
N ALA A 69 -5.65 9.94 2.79
CA ALA A 69 -4.90 10.43 3.94
C ALA A 69 -3.48 9.87 4.00
N SER A 70 -3.28 8.56 3.82
CA SER A 70 -1.92 7.95 3.80
C SER A 70 -1.04 8.52 2.69
N PHE A 71 -1.60 8.82 1.52
CA PHE A 71 -0.88 9.46 0.42
C PHE A 71 -0.50 10.92 0.67
N ARG A 72 -0.92 11.53 1.79
CA ARG A 72 -0.52 12.88 2.20
C ARG A 72 0.28 12.85 3.50
N GLY A 73 -0.10 12.03 4.47
CA GLY A 73 0.52 11.97 5.79
C GLY A 73 1.56 10.86 6.01
N GLN A 74 1.56 9.77 5.22
CA GLN A 74 2.43 8.62 5.48
C GLN A 74 3.57 8.51 4.45
N THR A 75 4.81 8.68 4.91
CA THR A 75 6.01 8.63 4.07
C THR A 75 6.12 7.33 3.28
N LEU A 76 5.91 6.17 3.91
CA LEU A 76 6.02 4.87 3.22
C LEU A 76 5.06 4.77 2.03
N SER A 77 3.78 5.07 2.25
CA SER A 77 2.75 5.01 1.20
C SER A 77 3.04 6.00 0.07
N ARG A 78 3.48 7.21 0.40
CA ARG A 78 3.89 8.23 -0.60
C ARG A 78 5.07 7.77 -1.44
N THR A 79 6.12 7.24 -0.81
CA THR A 79 7.31 6.77 -1.51
C THR A 79 7.00 5.57 -2.40
N VAL A 80 6.30 4.57 -1.88
CA VAL A 80 5.92 3.39 -2.68
C VAL A 80 5.05 3.79 -3.86
N ARG A 81 4.02 4.62 -3.64
CA ARG A 81 3.18 5.13 -4.74
C ARG A 81 3.99 5.87 -5.81
N GLY A 82 4.89 6.76 -5.39
CA GLY A 82 5.75 7.50 -6.32
C GLY A 82 6.66 6.57 -7.14
N ILE A 83 7.25 5.57 -6.49
CA ILE A 83 8.09 4.57 -7.16
C ILE A 83 7.27 3.74 -8.16
N MET A 84 6.04 3.37 -7.80
CA MET A 84 5.16 2.61 -8.68
C MET A 84 4.70 3.41 -9.91
N TYR A 85 4.66 4.75 -9.84
CA TYR A 85 4.47 5.56 -11.04
C TYR A 85 5.62 5.46 -12.03
N TYR A 86 6.87 5.31 -11.58
CA TYR A 86 7.97 5.04 -12.50
C TYR A 86 7.80 3.69 -13.19
N ARG A 87 7.33 2.68 -12.48
CA ARG A 87 6.98 1.39 -13.08
C ARG A 87 5.89 1.55 -14.15
N GLN A 88 4.83 2.30 -13.85
CA GLN A 88 3.76 2.60 -14.80
C GLN A 88 4.28 3.34 -16.04
N ALA A 89 5.19 4.30 -15.87
CA ALA A 89 5.80 5.05 -16.95
C ALA A 89 6.69 4.15 -17.85
N LEU A 90 7.47 3.25 -17.25
CA LEU A 90 8.24 2.26 -18.00
C LEU A 90 7.33 1.32 -18.81
N LYS A 91 6.19 0.94 -18.23
CA LYS A 91 5.19 0.12 -18.89
C LYS A 91 4.58 0.84 -20.11
N LEU A 92 4.21 2.11 -19.94
CA LEU A 92 3.73 2.95 -21.03
C LEU A 92 4.79 3.14 -22.12
N GLN A 93 6.05 3.39 -21.74
CA GLN A 93 7.14 3.52 -22.70
C GLN A 93 7.31 2.26 -23.54
N ALA A 94 7.35 1.09 -22.89
CA ALA A 94 7.48 -0.19 -23.60
C ALA A 94 6.30 -0.44 -24.55
N LEU A 95 5.08 -0.02 -24.19
CA LEU A 95 3.93 -0.08 -25.10
C LEU A 95 4.06 0.85 -26.32
N LEU A 96 4.54 2.07 -26.13
CA LEU A 96 4.75 3.03 -27.23
C LEU A 96 5.87 2.62 -28.18
N GLU A 97 6.80 1.80 -27.72
CA GLU A 97 7.86 1.21 -28.53
C GLU A 97 7.38 0.00 -29.35
N MET A 98 6.24 -0.61 -29.01
CA MET A 98 5.67 -1.73 -29.75
C MET A 98 4.92 -1.26 -31.00
N PRO A 99 5.37 -1.66 -32.21
CA PRO A 99 4.77 -1.19 -33.47
C PRO A 99 3.31 -1.61 -33.65
N GLU A 100 2.88 -2.72 -33.04
CA GLU A 100 1.52 -3.25 -33.13
C GLU A 100 0.47 -2.38 -32.41
N TYR A 101 0.90 -1.52 -31.48
CA TYR A 101 0.00 -0.80 -30.57
C TYR A 101 0.16 0.72 -30.61
N LYS A 102 1.03 1.22 -31.49
CA LYS A 102 1.37 2.64 -31.62
C LYS A 102 0.16 3.54 -31.93
N ASP A 103 -0.83 3.00 -32.64
CA ASP A 103 -2.02 3.74 -33.11
C ASP A 103 -3.29 3.45 -32.28
N VAL A 104 -3.22 2.59 -31.25
CA VAL A 104 -4.39 2.10 -30.48
C VAL A 104 -4.32 2.51 -28.99
N LEU A 105 -3.23 3.13 -28.57
CA LEU A 105 -2.95 3.36 -27.15
C LEU A 105 -3.65 4.61 -26.61
N GLU A 106 -4.92 4.48 -26.19
CA GLU A 106 -5.60 5.51 -25.41
C GLU A 106 -5.37 5.33 -23.89
N ASP A 107 -5.27 4.09 -23.40
CA ASP A 107 -5.09 3.78 -21.97
C ASP A 107 -4.42 2.41 -21.74
N VAL A 108 -3.36 2.39 -20.91
CA VAL A 108 -2.64 1.17 -20.49
C VAL A 108 -3.56 0.18 -19.79
N ASN A 109 -4.49 0.64 -18.97
CA ASN A 109 -5.42 -0.24 -18.24
C ASN A 109 -6.40 -0.94 -19.18
N VAL A 110 -6.83 -0.25 -20.25
CA VAL A 110 -7.69 -0.84 -21.29
C VAL A 110 -6.93 -1.89 -22.08
N PHE A 111 -5.67 -1.59 -22.43
CA PHE A 111 -4.78 -2.54 -23.08
C PHE A 111 -4.61 -3.84 -22.28
N GLU A 112 -4.30 -3.72 -20.98
CA GLU A 112 -4.07 -4.87 -20.09
C GLU A 112 -5.29 -5.79 -20.02
N ARG A 113 -6.48 -5.21 -19.92
CA ARG A 113 -7.75 -5.96 -19.86
C ARG A 113 -8.03 -6.72 -21.16
N ASN A 114 -7.75 -6.11 -22.31
CA ASN A 114 -8.03 -6.71 -23.61
C ASN A 114 -6.95 -7.72 -24.04
N ASN A 115 -5.72 -7.59 -23.53
CA ASN A 115 -4.56 -8.39 -23.95
C ASN A 115 -3.82 -8.99 -22.74
N PRO A 116 -4.42 -9.94 -21.99
CA PRO A 116 -3.83 -10.45 -20.76
C PRO A 116 -2.46 -11.15 -20.97
N LYS A 117 -2.26 -11.81 -22.12
CA LYS A 117 -0.97 -12.43 -22.46
C LYS A 117 0.13 -11.39 -22.69
N SER A 118 -0.12 -10.42 -23.57
CA SER A 118 0.82 -9.33 -23.85
C SER A 118 1.08 -8.47 -22.61
N SER A 119 0.09 -8.31 -21.71
CA SER A 119 0.28 -7.65 -20.42
C SER A 119 1.30 -8.37 -19.55
N ALA A 120 1.25 -9.70 -19.47
CA ALA A 120 2.19 -10.47 -18.66
C ALA A 120 3.64 -10.38 -19.21
N GLU A 121 3.79 -10.41 -20.53
CA GLU A 121 5.09 -10.21 -21.19
C GLU A 121 5.65 -8.81 -20.94
N LEU A 122 4.78 -7.81 -21.02
CA LEU A 122 5.11 -6.43 -20.73
C LEU A 122 5.48 -6.22 -19.26
N ASP A 123 4.75 -6.82 -18.32
CA ASP A 123 5.10 -6.81 -16.90
C ASP A 123 6.45 -7.47 -16.65
N ALA A 124 6.74 -8.60 -17.31
CA ALA A 124 8.05 -9.24 -17.23
C ALA A 124 9.17 -8.35 -17.76
N LEU A 125 8.94 -7.64 -18.88
CA LEU A 125 9.91 -6.70 -19.47
C LEU A 125 10.21 -5.53 -18.54
N VAL A 126 9.18 -4.97 -17.89
CA VAL A 126 9.35 -3.87 -16.93
C VAL A 126 10.05 -4.37 -15.66
N ASP A 127 9.68 -5.55 -15.17
CA ASP A 127 10.26 -6.15 -13.97
C ASP A 127 11.74 -6.54 -14.14
N MET A 128 12.23 -6.69 -15.39
CA MET A 128 13.66 -6.84 -15.67
C MET A 128 14.48 -5.57 -15.40
N LYS A 129 13.86 -4.39 -15.39
CA LYS A 129 14.59 -3.12 -15.19
C LYS A 129 14.93 -2.87 -13.74
N PHE A 130 13.95 -3.04 -12.86
CA PHE A 130 14.11 -2.77 -11.44
C PHE A 130 13.32 -3.78 -10.59
N THR A 131 13.95 -4.22 -9.51
CA THR A 131 13.26 -4.95 -8.44
C THR A 131 13.00 -3.99 -7.29
N TYR A 132 11.71 -3.79 -6.97
CA TYR A 132 11.31 -2.90 -5.88
C TYR A 132 11.24 -3.66 -4.56
N VAL A 133 12.08 -3.26 -3.60
CA VAL A 133 12.12 -3.85 -2.26
C VAL A 133 11.95 -2.74 -1.22
N VAL A 134 11.06 -2.96 -0.25
CA VAL A 134 10.88 -2.10 0.93
C VAL A 134 11.22 -2.88 2.18
N SER A 135 12.06 -2.31 3.04
CA SER A 135 12.29 -2.85 4.38
C SER A 135 11.21 -2.37 5.35
N CYS A 136 10.36 -3.27 5.81
CA CYS A 136 9.39 -3.03 6.89
C CYS A 136 9.73 -3.99 8.04
N GLN A 137 10.74 -3.65 8.84
CA GLN A 137 11.31 -4.56 9.84
C GLN A 137 10.27 -5.09 10.85
N MET A 138 9.35 -4.22 11.28
CA MET A 138 8.31 -4.56 12.25
C MET A 138 7.16 -5.41 11.67
N PHE A 139 7.12 -5.62 10.36
CA PHE A 139 6.02 -6.35 9.71
C PHE A 139 5.86 -7.78 10.25
N GLY A 140 6.96 -8.50 10.50
CA GLY A 140 6.88 -9.85 11.08
C GLY A 140 6.28 -9.85 12.48
N SER A 141 6.69 -8.90 13.33
CA SER A 141 6.10 -8.74 14.66
C SER A 141 4.61 -8.38 14.59
N HIS A 142 4.23 -7.43 13.72
CA HIS A 142 2.83 -7.04 13.50
C HIS A 142 1.98 -8.22 13.02
N LYS A 143 2.50 -9.06 12.11
CA LYS A 143 1.82 -10.28 11.66
C LYS A 143 1.57 -11.24 12.83
N SER A 144 2.61 -11.54 13.62
CA SER A 144 2.51 -12.49 14.73
C SER A 144 1.59 -12.02 15.85
N SER A 145 1.49 -10.70 16.08
CA SER A 145 0.62 -10.12 17.10
C SER A 145 -0.81 -9.85 16.63
N GLY A 146 -1.12 -10.08 15.35
CA GLY A 146 -2.42 -9.70 14.76
C GLY A 146 -2.67 -8.20 14.72
N ASP A 147 -1.61 -7.39 14.59
CA ASP A 147 -1.72 -5.94 14.52
C ASP A 147 -2.34 -5.50 13.18
N PRO A 148 -3.35 -4.61 13.15
CA PRO A 148 -3.99 -4.14 11.92
C PRO A 148 -3.02 -3.57 10.88
N ARG A 149 -1.88 -3.01 11.32
CA ARG A 149 -0.84 -2.48 10.42
C ARG A 149 -0.21 -3.56 9.53
N ALA A 150 -0.28 -4.83 9.93
CA ALA A 150 0.15 -5.94 9.08
C ALA A 150 -0.76 -6.06 7.84
N GLU A 151 -2.07 -5.87 8.01
CA GLU A 151 -3.00 -5.93 6.88
C GLU A 151 -2.79 -4.74 5.95
N ASP A 152 -2.50 -3.54 6.48
CA ASP A 152 -2.19 -2.37 5.64
C ASP A 152 -0.94 -2.61 4.76
N VAL A 153 0.10 -3.29 5.28
CA VAL A 153 1.30 -3.66 4.50
C VAL A 153 0.95 -4.75 3.46
N LYS A 154 0.08 -5.69 3.80
CA LYS A 154 -0.39 -6.73 2.88
C LYS A 154 -1.21 -6.14 1.75
N ASP A 155 -2.14 -5.22 2.03
CA ASP A 155 -2.90 -4.47 1.03
C ASP A 155 -1.98 -3.69 0.09
N LEU A 156 -0.90 -3.11 0.62
CA LEU A 156 0.11 -2.44 -0.19
C LEU A 156 0.83 -3.40 -1.15
N MET A 157 1.20 -4.61 -0.68
CA MET A 157 1.81 -5.64 -1.53
C MET A 157 0.82 -6.16 -2.59
N ILE A 158 -0.44 -6.36 -2.24
CA ILE A 158 -1.49 -6.82 -3.17
C ILE A 158 -1.71 -5.77 -4.26
N ARG A 159 -1.78 -4.49 -3.89
CA ARG A 159 -1.96 -3.39 -4.84
C ARG A 159 -0.79 -3.28 -5.83
N TYR A 160 0.43 -3.54 -5.36
CA TYR A 160 1.63 -3.42 -6.17
C TYR A 160 2.35 -4.78 -6.24
N PRO A 161 1.94 -5.69 -7.15
CA PRO A 161 2.46 -7.06 -7.20
C PRO A 161 3.98 -7.17 -7.41
N ALA A 162 4.60 -6.15 -8.00
CA ALA A 162 6.05 -6.06 -8.18
C ALA A 162 6.80 -5.68 -6.90
N LEU A 163 6.11 -5.16 -5.88
CA LEU A 163 6.67 -4.78 -4.60
C LEU A 163 7.02 -6.03 -3.78
N ARG A 164 8.23 -6.04 -3.24
CA ARG A 164 8.69 -7.01 -2.25
C ARG A 164 8.89 -6.32 -0.91
N VAL A 165 8.50 -6.98 0.16
CA VAL A 165 8.68 -6.49 1.53
C VAL A 165 9.70 -7.38 2.24
N ALA A 166 10.79 -6.76 2.67
CA ALA A 166 11.78 -7.37 3.53
C ALA A 166 11.45 -7.06 4.99
N TYR A 167 11.41 -8.07 5.86
CA TYR A 167 11.07 -7.91 7.27
C TYR A 167 11.84 -8.88 8.16
N ILE A 168 11.74 -8.68 9.48
CA ILE A 168 12.36 -9.56 10.48
C ILE A 168 11.27 -10.41 11.11
N GLU A 169 11.47 -11.72 11.11
CA GLU A 169 10.64 -12.70 11.81
C GLU A 169 11.39 -13.21 13.04
N GLU A 170 10.72 -13.18 14.19
CA GLU A 170 11.25 -13.69 15.46
C GLU A 170 10.59 -15.04 15.76
N LYS A 171 11.39 -16.05 16.10
CA LYS A 171 10.92 -17.37 16.54
C LYS A 171 11.63 -17.77 17.82
N GLU A 172 10.95 -18.56 18.64
CA GLU A 172 11.57 -19.25 19.76
C GLU A 172 12.03 -20.64 19.31
N GLU A 173 13.33 -20.90 19.42
CA GLU A 173 13.93 -22.22 19.18
C GLU A 173 14.58 -22.73 20.46
N ILE A 174 14.56 -24.04 20.68
CA ILE A 174 15.24 -24.67 21.82
C ILE A 174 16.68 -24.96 21.40
N ILE A 175 17.62 -24.21 21.96
CA ILE A 175 19.06 -24.42 21.72
C ILE A 175 19.69 -24.84 23.05
N GLY A 176 20.05 -26.12 23.15
CA GLY A 176 20.67 -26.70 24.35
C GLY A 176 19.78 -26.58 25.60
N ASP A 177 18.54 -27.06 25.51
CA ASP A 177 17.52 -27.05 26.57
C ASP A 177 17.07 -25.68 27.08
N LYS A 178 17.43 -24.59 26.40
CA LYS A 178 16.95 -23.24 26.72
C LYS A 178 16.21 -22.64 25.52
N PRO A 179 15.01 -22.07 25.72
CA PRO A 179 14.36 -21.30 24.67
C PRO A 179 15.20 -20.05 24.37
N GLN A 180 15.55 -19.86 23.10
CA GLN A 180 16.27 -18.70 22.60
C GLN A 180 15.50 -18.06 21.46
N LYS A 181 15.49 -16.73 21.45
CA LYS A 181 14.92 -15.95 20.34
C LYS A 181 15.89 -15.96 19.17
N VAL A 182 15.44 -16.50 18.05
CA VAL A 182 16.14 -16.54 16.78
C VAL A 182 15.45 -15.62 15.80
N TYR A 183 16.25 -14.85 15.06
CA TYR A 183 15.75 -13.92 14.06
C TYR A 183 16.02 -14.45 12.66
N PHE A 184 15.06 -14.23 11.78
CA PHE A 184 15.14 -14.52 10.36
C PHE A 184 14.87 -13.26 9.56
N SER A 185 15.68 -13.03 8.53
CA SER A 185 15.37 -12.06 7.49
C SER A 185 14.49 -12.73 6.45
N ILE A 186 13.29 -12.17 6.23
CA ILE A 186 12.31 -12.68 5.27
C ILE A 186 12.15 -11.67 4.15
N LEU A 187 12.14 -12.14 2.91
CA LEU A 187 11.71 -11.37 1.74
C LEU A 187 10.42 -11.99 1.21
N ALA A 188 9.34 -11.22 1.17
CA ALA A 188 8.04 -11.68 0.70
C ALA A 188 7.46 -10.78 -0.40
N LYS A 189 6.50 -11.30 -1.16
CA LYS A 189 5.65 -10.55 -2.09
C LYS A 189 4.20 -11.05 -2.01
N ALA A 190 3.24 -10.27 -2.49
CA ALA A 190 1.88 -10.78 -2.64
C ALA A 190 1.76 -11.68 -3.88
N VAL A 191 0.99 -12.77 -3.75
CA VAL A 191 0.50 -13.60 -4.84
C VAL A 191 -0.99 -13.85 -4.58
N GLY A 192 -1.85 -13.18 -5.37
CA GLY A 192 -3.27 -13.11 -5.06
C GLY A 192 -3.50 -12.40 -3.72
N THR A 193 -4.16 -13.07 -2.79
CA THR A 193 -4.43 -12.56 -1.43
C THR A 193 -3.43 -13.07 -0.39
N PHE A 194 -2.44 -13.86 -0.80
CA PHE A 194 -1.45 -14.48 0.08
C PHE A 194 -0.11 -13.78 -0.03
N ASP A 195 0.63 -13.71 1.07
CA ASP A 195 2.03 -13.34 1.06
C ASP A 195 2.91 -14.59 0.86
N GLN A 196 3.67 -14.59 -0.24
CA GLN A 196 4.62 -15.63 -0.57
C GLN A 196 6.01 -15.23 -0.08
N VAL A 197 6.61 -16.07 0.75
CA VAL A 197 8.03 -15.95 1.12
C VAL A 197 8.90 -16.36 -0.07
N LEU A 198 9.72 -15.43 -0.54
CA LEU A 198 10.67 -15.62 -1.63
C LEU A 198 12.04 -16.09 -1.13
N SER A 199 12.44 -15.61 0.04
CA SER A 199 13.70 -15.96 0.68
C SER A 199 13.59 -15.84 2.19
N GLN A 200 14.28 -16.73 2.89
CA GLN A 200 14.41 -16.74 4.34
C GLN A 200 15.85 -17.08 4.71
N SER A 201 16.48 -16.19 5.47
CA SER A 201 17.87 -16.35 5.91
C SER A 201 17.99 -16.09 7.41
N SER A 202 18.66 -16.98 8.14
CA SER A 202 18.99 -16.72 9.55
C SER A 202 20.11 -15.67 9.66
N PHE A 203 20.05 -14.79 10.66
CA PHE A 203 21.08 -13.75 10.85
C PHE A 203 22.49 -14.35 11.07
N LEU A 204 22.57 -15.52 11.69
CA LEU A 204 23.82 -16.28 11.84
C LEU A 204 24.46 -16.63 10.49
N ASN A 205 23.66 -16.98 9.48
CA ASN A 205 24.15 -17.27 8.14
C ASN A 205 24.52 -16.01 7.35
N ILE A 206 23.82 -14.88 7.59
CA ILE A 206 24.15 -13.59 6.94
C ILE A 206 25.50 -13.07 7.41
N ILE A 207 25.77 -13.09 8.73
CA ILE A 207 27.08 -12.69 9.27
C ILE A 207 28.19 -13.59 8.69
N ARG A 208 27.94 -14.89 8.56
CA ARG A 208 28.89 -15.84 7.97
C ARG A 208 29.13 -15.62 6.47
N LEU A 209 28.15 -15.10 5.73
CA LEU A 209 28.28 -14.70 4.33
C LEU A 209 29.01 -13.36 4.15
N MET A 210 28.92 -12.45 5.13
CA MET A 210 29.61 -11.14 5.08
C MET A 210 31.06 -11.19 5.57
N LEU A 211 31.44 -12.26 6.28
CA LEU A 211 32.79 -12.48 6.80
C LEU A 211 33.65 -13.41 5.95
N ASN A 212 33.14 -13.89 4.81
CA ASN A 212 33.88 -14.65 3.79
C ASN A 212 33.84 -13.90 2.46
#